data_AF-A0A950Q170-F1
#
_entry.id   AF-A0A950Q170-F1
#
_cell.length_a   1.000
_cell.length_b   1.000
_cell.length_c   1.000
_cell.angle_alpha   90.00
_cell.angle_beta   90.00
_cell.angle_gamma   90.00
#
_symmetry.space_group_name_H-M   'P 1'
#
loop_
_entity.id
_entity.type
_entity.pdbx_description
1 polymer ?
#
loop_
_entity_poly.entity_id
_entity_poly.type
_entity_poly.pdbx_seq_one_letter_code
_entity_poly.pdbx_strand_id
1 'polypeptide(L)' 'MSRPRNFEENRFMGDKRTMRVHDLDNATDQCAIDDIEAAESYLAFGPDSLPEARNRGYHACRHCNPADEVA' A
#
# COMPACT_ATOMS: atom_id res chain seq x y z
N MET A 1 -13.36 -5.29 -3.80
CA MET A 1 -12.10 -6.07 -3.69
C MET A 1 -12.07 -6.71 -2.32
N SER A 2 -11.71 -7.98 -2.24
CA SER A 2 -11.51 -8.66 -0.95
C SER A 2 -10.12 -8.31 -0.43
N ARG A 3 -10.01 -8.02 0.87
CA ARG A 3 -8.74 -7.71 1.50
C ARG A 3 -7.82 -8.95 1.46
N PRO A 4 -6.51 -8.80 1.15
CA PRO A 4 -5.56 -9.92 1.18
C PRO A 4 -5.61 -10.63 2.53
N ARG A 5 -5.61 -11.97 2.55
CA ARG A 5 -5.58 -12.74 3.81
C ARG A 5 -4.32 -12.45 4.63
N ASN A 6 -3.21 -12.14 3.96
CA ASN A 6 -1.96 -11.76 4.60
C ASN A 6 -1.97 -10.35 5.21
N PHE A 7 -3.00 -9.54 4.94
CA PHE A 7 -3.15 -8.17 5.43
C PHE A 7 -4.48 -7.95 6.17
N GLU A 8 -5.07 -9.00 6.75
CA GLU A 8 -6.31 -8.85 7.53
C GLU A 8 -6.14 -7.85 8.69
N GLU A 9 -4.95 -7.81 9.31
CA GLU A 9 -4.63 -6.91 10.45
C GLU A 9 -3.84 -5.65 10.04
N ASN A 10 -3.35 -5.58 8.81
CA ASN A 10 -2.51 -4.49 8.30
C ASN A 10 -3.30 -3.58 7.36
N ARG A 11 -3.25 -2.27 7.58
CA ARG A 11 -3.93 -1.27 6.76
C ARG A 11 -3.07 -0.85 5.57
N PHE A 12 -1.75 -0.80 5.73
CA PHE A 12 -0.84 -0.32 4.70
C PHE A 12 -0.04 -1.46 4.06
N MET A 13 -0.13 -1.57 2.74
CA MET A 13 0.60 -2.55 1.94
C MET A 13 1.60 -1.83 1.04
N GLY A 14 2.89 -2.11 1.19
CA GLY A 14 3.94 -1.56 0.35
C GLY A 14 4.22 -2.45 -0.84
N ASP A 15 4.14 -1.93 -2.06
CA ASP A 15 4.62 -2.60 -3.28
C ASP A 15 6.13 -2.40 -3.45
N LYS A 16 6.88 -3.50 -3.41
CA LYS A 16 8.34 -3.51 -3.52
C LYS A 16 8.83 -3.15 -4.93
N ARG A 17 7.99 -3.32 -5.96
CA ARG A 17 8.37 -3.09 -7.36
C ARG A 17 8.40 -1.60 -7.71
N THR A 18 7.43 -0.85 -7.21
CA THR A 18 7.24 0.58 -7.52
C THR A 18 7.52 1.50 -6.34
N MET A 19 7.88 0.95 -5.17
CA MET A 19 8.09 1.71 -3.93
C MET A 19 6.87 2.56 -3.57
N ARG A 20 5.66 1.99 -3.75
CA ARG A 20 4.40 2.66 -3.44
C ARG A 20 3.71 2.03 -2.26
N VAL A 21 3.15 2.85 -1.38
CA VAL A 21 2.31 2.39 -0.28
C VAL A 21 0.84 2.55 -0.66
N HIS A 22 0.10 1.46 -0.49
CA HIS A 22 -1.32 1.36 -0.75
C HIS A 22 -2.07 1.25 0.58
N ASP A 23 -3.13 2.04 0.71
CA ASP A 23 -4.06 1.99 1.83
C ASP A 23 -5.15 0.97 1.48
N LEU A 24 -5.20 -0.16 2.19
CA LEU A 24 -6.14 -1.24 1.91
C LEU A 24 -7.59 -0.90 2.31
N ASP A 25 -7.78 0.08 3.18
CA ASP A 25 -9.09 0.57 3.60
C ASP A 25 -9.74 1.45 2.51
N ASN A 26 -8.92 2.20 1.78
CA ASN A 26 -9.30 3.09 0.67
C ASN A 26 -8.82 2.57 -0.69
N ALA A 27 -8.46 1.28 -0.80
CA ALA A 27 -7.97 0.70 -2.03
C ALA A 27 -9.06 0.68 -3.11
N THR A 28 -8.67 1.05 -4.33
CA THR A 28 -9.54 1.01 -5.51
C THR A 28 -8.98 0.01 -6.53
N ASP A 29 -9.76 -0.30 -7.56
CA ASP A 29 -9.34 -1.20 -8.64
C ASP A 29 -8.03 -0.74 -9.31
N GLN A 30 -7.85 0.58 -9.39
CA GLN A 30 -6.66 1.21 -9.97
C GLN A 30 -5.38 1.03 -9.13
N CYS A 31 -5.49 0.55 -7.88
CA CYS A 31 -4.34 0.23 -7.05
C CYS A 31 -3.67 -1.08 -7.43
N ALA A 32 -4.33 -1.95 -8.22
CA ALA A 32 -3.82 -3.24 -8.66
C ALA A 32 -3.30 -4.13 -7.51
N ILE A 33 -3.99 -4.12 -6.36
CA ILE A 33 -3.61 -4.89 -5.15
C ILE A 33 -3.50 -6.39 -5.46
N ASP A 34 -4.42 -6.92 -6.28
CA ASP A 34 -4.43 -8.32 -6.71
C ASP A 34 -3.17 -8.69 -7.50
N ASP A 35 -2.69 -7.81 -8.38
CA ASP A 35 -1.43 -8.02 -9.13
C ASP A 35 -0.22 -8.00 -8.18
N ILE A 36 -0.22 -7.11 -7.19
CA ILE A 36 0.86 -7.04 -6.19
C ILE A 36 0.86 -8.31 -5.32
N GLU A 37 -0.31 -8.79 -4.92
CA GLU A 37 -0.49 -10.04 -4.17
C GLU A 37 -0.01 -11.24 -4.99
N ALA A 38 -0.47 -11.36 -6.24
CA ALA A 38 -0.08 -12.42 -7.17
C ALA A 38 1.42 -12.43 -7.49
N ALA A 39 2.05 -11.26 -7.51
CA ALA A 39 3.50 -11.12 -7.67
C ALA A 39 4.30 -11.37 -6.39
N GLU A 40 3.63 -11.61 -5.24
CA GLU A 40 4.21 -11.76 -3.90
C GLU A 40 5.20 -10.63 -3.54
N SER A 41 5.01 -9.49 -4.18
CA SER A 41 5.95 -8.37 -4.20
C SER A 41 5.49 -7.26 -3.28
N TYR A 42 5.01 -7.65 -2.11
CA TYR A 42 4.53 -6.74 -1.07
C TYR A 42 5.36 -6.80 0.22
N LEU A 43 5.13 -5.82 1.09
CA LEU A 43 5.58 -5.80 2.47
C LEU A 43 4.58 -5.08 3.38
N ALA A 44 4.58 -5.47 4.66
CA ALA A 44 3.90 -4.75 5.73
C ALA A 44 4.88 -3.82 6.45
N PHE A 45 4.35 -2.74 7.02
CA PHE A 45 5.15 -1.77 7.77
C PHE A 45 5.02 -2.02 9.28
N GLY A 46 6.10 -1.78 10.02
CA GLY A 46 6.11 -1.87 11.48
C GLY A 46 6.76 -0.63 12.07
N PRO A 47 5.98 0.32 12.63
CA PRO A 47 4.51 0.37 12.74
C PRO A 47 3.75 0.48 11.40
N ASP A 48 2.52 -0.04 11.36
CA ASP A 48 1.63 -0.03 10.19
C ASP A 48 1.03 1.38 9.99
N SER A 49 1.83 2.28 9.42
CA SER A 49 1.48 3.70 9.33
C SER A 49 2.12 4.35 8.10
N LEU A 50 1.39 5.27 7.46
CA LEU A 50 1.89 6.00 6.29
C LEU A 50 3.24 6.73 6.55
N PRO A 51 3.46 7.40 7.70
CA PRO A 51 4.77 7.96 8.03
C PRO A 51 5.92 6.95 8.01
N GLU A 52 5.70 5.72 8.49
CA GLU A 52 6.74 4.67 8.48
C GLU A 52 7.07 4.25 7.04
N ALA A 53 6.05 4.11 6.20
CA ALA A 53 6.25 3.85 4.77
C ALA A 53 7.09 4.97 4.11
N ARG A 54 6.80 6.24 4.41
CA ARG A 54 7.56 7.39 3.90
C ARG A 54 9.00 7.40 4.39
N ASN A 55 9.24 7.08 5.67
CA ASN A 55 10.60 6.98 6.23
C ASN A 55 11.42 5.90 5.53
N ARG A 56 10.78 4.86 5.01
CA ARG A 56 11.40 3.79 4.20
C ARG A 56 11.50 4.12 2.71
N GLY A 57 11.14 5.34 2.30
CA GLY A 57 11.21 5.81 0.91
C GLY A 57 10.02 5.40 0.05
N TYR A 58 8.90 4.98 0.64
CA TYR A 58 7.68 4.68 -0.10
C TYR A 58 6.84 5.94 -0.33
N HIS A 59 6.26 6.06 -1.51
CA HIS A 59 5.33 7.14 -1.88
C HIS A 59 3.89 6.67 -1.81
N ALA A 60 2.95 7.49 -1.34
CA ALA A 60 1.57 7.05 -1.30
C ALA A 60 1.00 6.89 -2.71
N CYS A 61 0.22 5.83 -2.92
CA CYS A 61 -0.48 5.65 -4.18
C CYS A 61 -1.58 6.71 -4.32
N ARG A 62 -1.55 7.50 -5.39
CA ARG A 62 -2.53 8.55 -5.68
C ARG A 62 -3.99 8.09 -5.73
N HIS A 63 -4.23 6.80 -6.01
CA HIS A 63 -5.58 6.26 -6.16
C HIS A 63 -6.26 5.96 -4.83
N CYS A 64 -5.50 5.53 -3.81
CA CYS A 64 -6.04 5.24 -2.47
C CYS A 64 -5.68 6.33 -1.45
N ASN A 65 -4.69 7.17 -1.74
CA ASN A 65 -4.31 8.29 -0.88
C ASN A 65 -3.88 9.52 -1.73
N PRO A 66 -4.84 10.23 -2.32
CA PRO A 66 -4.57 11.40 -3.17
C PRO A 66 -3.96 12.60 -2.42
N ALA A 67 -4.06 12.62 -1.08
CA ALA A 67 -3.56 13.70 -0.24
C ALA A 67 -2.02 13.83 -0.23
N ASP A 68 -1.29 12.84 -0.75
CA ASP A 68 0.18 12.81 -0.72
C ASP A 68 0.85 13.42 -1.96
N GLU A 69 0.10 13.67 -3.05
CA GLU A 69 0.65 14.19 -4.31
C GLU A 69 0.96 15.71 -4.26
N VAL A 70 0.52 16.39 -3.20
CA VAL A 70 0.57 17.87 -3.08
C VAL A 70 1.68 18.41 -2.18
N ALA A 71 2.69 17.59 -1.82
CA ALA A 71 3.80 17.98 -0.95
C ALA A 71 5.13 18.14 -1.69
#